data_AF-A0A3M1ACK0-F1
#
_entry.id   AF-A0A3M1ACK0-F1
#
_cell.length_a   1.000
_cell.length_b   1.000
_cell.length_c   1.000
_cell.angle_alpha   90.00
_cell.angle_beta   90.00
_cell.angle_gamma   90.00
#
_symmetry.space_group_name_H-M   'P 1'
#
loop_
_entity.id
_entity.type
_entity.pdbx_description
1 polymer ?
#
loop_
_entity_poly.entity_id
_entity_poly.type
_entity_poly.pdbx_seq_one_letter_code
_entity_poly.pdbx_strand_id
1 'polypeptide(L)'
;MKQKQHNGCVWRVVPGREQAYCHLFESNCDACLFNRRNKGLSLRREARARWPEHYYLSREHLWVAPSADGRLLAGIDQFLAEALFHVRCIIQPGINSRIKAGAMTIWVIDIFGTLSLRSPVTGQVVTTNPAIGERPSLIRDYPYGLGWLMEIVPEGNWRENLLESAAAEAFLHQCKGVLKDKILSHSPQQEARPRLTDGGNLSLVDIMQTMPETYLQLLGETLEESKSLMKKY
;
A
#
# COMPACT_ATOMS: atom_id res chain seq x y z
N MET A 1 2.20 -28.09 -9.04
CA MET A 1 2.48 -27.38 -7.77
C MET A 1 2.83 -28.40 -6.70
N LYS A 2 3.93 -28.24 -5.96
CA LYS A 2 4.29 -29.16 -4.85
C LYS A 2 4.11 -28.44 -3.52
N GLN A 3 3.19 -28.95 -2.70
CA GLN A 3 3.00 -28.51 -1.32
C GLN A 3 3.97 -29.31 -0.45
N LYS A 4 4.78 -28.64 0.36
CA LYS A 4 5.65 -29.30 1.34
C LYS A 4 5.24 -28.84 2.73
N GLN A 5 5.16 -29.79 3.65
CA GLN A 5 4.90 -29.55 5.07
C GLN A 5 6.14 -29.92 5.87
N HIS A 6 6.53 -29.05 6.80
CA HIS A 6 7.56 -29.36 7.78
C HIS A 6 7.25 -28.61 9.08
N ASN A 7 7.12 -29.35 10.19
CA ASN A 7 6.80 -28.81 11.53
C ASN A 7 5.59 -27.85 11.56
N GLY A 8 4.45 -28.26 10.98
CA GLY A 8 3.21 -27.46 11.01
C GLY A 8 3.12 -26.31 10.00
N CYS A 9 4.23 -25.95 9.33
CA CYS A 9 4.22 -24.91 8.29
C CYS A 9 3.84 -25.50 6.92
N VAL A 10 2.90 -24.86 6.23
CA VAL A 10 2.46 -25.21 4.86
C VAL A 10 3.03 -24.19 3.87
N TRP A 11 3.76 -24.67 2.87
CA TRP A 11 4.38 -23.81 1.85
C TRP A 11 3.83 -24.13 0.46
N ARG A 12 3.54 -23.10 -0.34
CA ARG A 12 3.15 -23.23 -1.75
C ARG A 12 4.19 -22.56 -2.63
N VAL A 13 4.98 -23.38 -3.33
CA VAL A 13 5.96 -22.91 -4.30
C VAL A 13 5.26 -22.70 -5.65
N VAL A 14 5.33 -21.47 -6.16
CA VAL A 14 4.85 -21.11 -7.50
C VAL A 14 6.04 -21.12 -8.46
N PRO A 15 6.02 -21.91 -9.55
CA PRO A 15 7.09 -21.89 -10.54
C PRO A 15 7.26 -20.49 -11.15
N GLY A 16 8.48 -19.95 -11.18
CA GLY A 16 8.79 -18.63 -11.78
C GLY A 16 8.76 -17.44 -10.81
N ARG A 17 8.33 -17.62 -9.55
CA ARG A 17 8.46 -16.62 -8.47
C ARG A 17 8.91 -17.36 -7.21
N GLU A 18 10.20 -17.32 -6.91
CA GLU A 18 10.77 -17.92 -5.70
C GLU A 18 10.35 -17.12 -4.46
N GLN A 19 9.11 -17.33 -4.00
CA GLN A 19 8.61 -16.74 -2.76
C GLN A 19 8.02 -17.84 -1.88
N ALA A 20 8.45 -17.85 -0.62
CA ALA A 20 7.97 -18.75 0.41
C ALA A 20 7.35 -17.92 1.54
N TYR A 21 6.16 -18.30 2.00
CA TYR A 21 5.45 -17.62 3.09
C TYR A 21 5.02 -18.63 4.16
N CYS A 22 5.25 -18.27 5.42
CA CYS A 22 4.89 -19.06 6.59
C CYS A 22 3.45 -18.70 7.02
N HIS A 23 2.58 -19.70 7.13
CA HIS A 23 1.17 -19.49 7.47
C HIS A 23 0.89 -19.36 8.99
N LEU A 24 1.87 -19.70 9.84
CA LEU A 24 1.77 -19.64 11.30
C LEU A 24 2.27 -18.26 11.77
N PHE A 25 1.34 -17.30 11.85
CA PHE A 25 1.58 -15.92 12.28
C PHE A 25 1.81 -15.75 13.80
N GLU A 26 1.81 -16.83 14.59
CA GLU A 26 1.75 -16.74 16.06
C GLU A 26 3.07 -17.00 16.80
N SER A 27 4.15 -17.41 16.14
CA SER A 27 5.42 -17.69 16.83
C SER A 27 6.65 -17.17 16.09
N ASN A 28 7.47 -16.42 16.84
CA ASN A 28 8.73 -15.77 16.49
C ASN A 28 9.52 -16.44 15.32
N CYS A 29 9.26 -16.02 14.08
CA CYS A 29 9.84 -16.58 12.85
C CYS A 29 11.38 -16.56 12.80
N ASP A 30 12.02 -15.74 13.66
CA ASP A 30 13.48 -15.62 13.77
C ASP A 30 14.15 -16.83 14.43
N ALA A 31 13.39 -17.63 15.18
CA ALA A 31 13.89 -18.86 15.79
C ALA A 31 13.85 -20.06 14.84
N CYS A 32 13.20 -19.94 13.67
CA CYS A 32 13.06 -21.04 12.72
C CYS A 32 14.41 -21.47 12.13
N LEU A 33 14.78 -22.74 12.32
CA LEU A 33 16.03 -23.33 11.84
C LEU A 33 16.22 -23.21 10.31
N PHE A 34 15.12 -23.13 9.55
CA PHE A 34 15.15 -22.90 8.10
C PHE A 34 15.46 -21.43 7.76
N ASN A 35 14.88 -20.46 8.49
CA ASN A 35 15.20 -19.03 8.36
C ASN A 35 16.69 -18.76 8.72
N ARG A 36 17.23 -19.46 9.74
CA ARG A 36 18.67 -19.42 10.07
C ARG A 36 19.58 -20.00 8.98
N ARG A 37 19.11 -21.00 8.22
CA ARG A 37 19.88 -21.62 7.12
C ARG A 37 19.83 -20.80 5.83
N ASN A 38 18.76 -20.02 5.61
CA ASN A 38 18.58 -19.17 4.44
C ASN A 38 18.79 -17.68 4.75
N LYS A 39 19.88 -17.34 5.45
CA LYS A 39 20.31 -15.94 5.68
C LYS A 39 20.44 -15.23 4.33
N GLY A 40 19.39 -14.51 3.93
CA GLY A 40 19.26 -13.86 2.62
C GLY A 40 17.83 -13.45 2.29
N LEU A 41 16.82 -14.05 2.94
CA LEU A 41 15.43 -13.59 2.88
C LEU A 41 14.98 -13.14 4.28
N SER A 42 15.39 -11.93 4.65
CA SER A 42 15.03 -11.33 5.93
C SER A 42 13.53 -11.03 6.00
N LEU A 43 12.79 -11.81 6.79
CA LEU A 43 11.51 -11.41 7.35
C LEU A 43 11.75 -10.69 8.69
N ARG A 44 12.33 -9.49 8.66
CA ARG A 44 12.32 -8.52 9.76
C ARG A 44 12.41 -7.09 9.24
N ARG A 45 11.44 -6.27 9.64
CA ARG A 45 11.53 -4.86 10.11
C ARG A 45 12.69 -3.94 9.64
N GLU A 46 13.17 -4.05 8.41
CA GLU A 46 14.19 -3.18 7.79
C GLU A 46 13.76 -2.96 6.33
N ALA A 47 13.60 -1.77 5.78
CA ALA A 47 14.21 -0.49 6.09
C ALA A 47 13.23 0.67 5.92
N ARG A 48 13.46 1.75 6.66
CA ARG A 48 12.99 3.08 6.24
C ARG A 48 13.40 3.31 4.77
N ALA A 49 12.42 3.68 3.97
CA ALA A 49 12.53 4.66 2.89
C ALA A 49 13.65 4.41 1.85
N ARG A 50 13.52 3.34 1.08
CA ARG A 50 13.95 3.41 -0.32
C ARG A 50 12.90 2.72 -1.19
N TRP A 51 12.45 3.41 -2.22
CA TRP A 51 11.49 2.92 -3.19
C TRP A 51 12.04 1.63 -3.83
N PRO A 52 11.24 0.55 -3.96
CA PRO A 52 11.76 -0.70 -4.52
C PRO A 52 12.15 -0.52 -5.98
N GLU A 53 13.26 -1.13 -6.40
CA GLU A 53 13.66 -1.12 -7.80
C GLU A 53 12.58 -1.76 -8.69
N HIS A 54 12.39 -1.22 -9.89
CA HIS A 54 11.39 -1.66 -10.87
C HIS A 54 9.92 -1.48 -10.48
N TYR A 55 9.62 -0.66 -9.47
CA TYR A 55 8.25 -0.20 -9.20
C TYR A 55 8.01 1.16 -9.85
N TYR A 56 6.80 1.35 -10.35
CA TYR A 56 6.34 2.58 -10.99
C TYR A 56 5.13 3.09 -10.23
N LEU A 57 5.13 4.35 -9.80
CA LEU A 57 4.07 4.92 -8.99
C LEU A 57 3.13 5.77 -9.84
N SER A 58 1.83 5.51 -9.76
CA SER A 58 0.84 6.46 -10.27
C SER A 58 0.60 7.59 -9.27
N ARG A 59 0.19 8.74 -9.77
CA ARG A 59 -0.26 9.87 -8.93
C ARG A 59 -1.51 9.55 -8.12
N GLU A 60 -2.17 8.45 -8.44
CA GLU A 60 -3.33 7.91 -7.73
C GLU A 60 -2.91 6.98 -6.58
N HIS A 61 -1.63 7.02 -6.19
CA HIS A 61 -1.05 6.27 -5.07
C HIS A 61 -1.12 4.74 -5.19
N LEU A 62 -1.27 4.26 -6.43
CA LEU A 62 -1.10 2.86 -6.79
C LEU A 62 0.22 2.66 -7.49
N TRP A 63 1.04 1.73 -6.99
CA TRP A 63 2.23 1.27 -7.69
C TRP A 63 1.86 0.18 -8.71
N VAL A 64 2.70 0.04 -9.74
CA VAL A 64 2.75 -1.12 -10.62
C VAL A 64 4.16 -1.69 -10.68
N ALA A 65 4.27 -3.01 -10.73
CA ALA A 65 5.53 -3.74 -10.88
C ALA A 65 5.42 -4.76 -12.01
N PRO A 66 6.32 -4.74 -13.02
CA PRO A 66 6.29 -5.67 -14.12
C PRO A 66 6.72 -7.07 -13.67
N SER A 67 5.98 -8.07 -14.16
CA SER A 67 6.31 -9.49 -14.05
C SER A 67 7.04 -9.98 -15.30
N ALA A 68 7.74 -11.11 -15.19
CA ALA A 68 8.51 -11.70 -16.29
C ALA A 68 7.68 -12.01 -17.55
N ASP A 69 6.37 -12.21 -17.40
CA ASP A 69 5.41 -12.50 -18.48
C ASP A 69 4.76 -11.23 -19.06
N GLY A 70 5.26 -10.04 -18.72
CA GLY A 70 4.76 -8.75 -19.25
C GLY A 70 3.49 -8.24 -18.57
N ARG A 71 2.97 -8.95 -17.56
CA ARG A 71 1.86 -8.48 -16.72
C ARG A 71 2.35 -7.50 -15.67
N LEU A 72 1.43 -6.71 -15.12
CA LEU A 72 1.69 -5.77 -14.05
C LEU A 72 0.98 -6.20 -12.77
N LEU A 73 1.71 -6.33 -11.68
CA LEU A 73 1.11 -6.34 -10.34
C LEU A 73 0.85 -4.90 -9.92
N ALA A 74 -0.25 -4.66 -9.20
CA ALA A 74 -0.57 -3.34 -8.65
C ALA A 74 -0.97 -3.42 -7.18
N GLY A 75 -0.67 -2.38 -6.41
CA GLY A 75 -1.01 -2.25 -4.98
C GLY A 75 -0.88 -0.82 -4.48
N ILE A 76 -1.22 -0.57 -3.20
CA ILE A 76 -1.09 0.78 -2.62
C ILE A 76 0.34 1.09 -2.22
N ASP A 77 0.73 2.36 -2.31
CA ASP A 77 2.03 2.82 -1.83
C ASP A 77 2.12 2.91 -0.30
N GLN A 78 3.34 3.17 0.19
CA GLN A 78 3.64 3.31 1.61
C GLN A 78 2.91 4.49 2.28
N PHE A 79 2.65 5.57 1.55
CA PHE A 79 1.95 6.73 2.11
C PHE A 79 0.49 6.37 2.43
N LEU A 80 -0.21 5.75 1.48
CA LEU A 80 -1.55 5.24 1.72
C LEU A 80 -1.57 4.15 2.80
N ALA A 81 -0.61 3.24 2.80
CA ALA A 81 -0.51 2.22 3.85
C ALA A 81 -0.41 2.87 5.24
N GLU A 82 0.45 3.87 5.43
CA GLU A 82 0.59 4.57 6.71
C GLU A 82 -0.62 5.42 7.09
N ALA A 83 -1.36 5.92 6.10
CA ALA A 83 -2.57 6.72 6.31
C ALA A 83 -3.81 5.88 6.65
N LEU A 84 -3.79 4.57 6.37
CA LEU A 84 -4.91 3.68 6.67
C LEU A 84 -4.79 3.08 8.08
N PHE A 85 -5.89 3.15 8.85
CA PHE A 85 -5.93 2.61 10.21
C PHE A 85 -6.48 1.19 10.28
N HIS A 86 -7.80 1.00 10.21
CA HIS A 86 -8.43 -0.33 10.28
C HIS A 86 -9.19 -0.67 9.01
N VAL A 87 -8.48 -1.23 8.02
CA VAL A 87 -9.07 -1.71 6.77
C VAL A 87 -10.02 -2.87 7.06
N ARG A 88 -11.32 -2.67 6.82
CA ARG A 88 -12.38 -3.68 7.02
C ARG A 88 -12.56 -4.56 5.80
N CYS A 89 -12.59 -3.98 4.62
CA CYS A 89 -12.66 -4.73 3.37
C CYS A 89 -12.17 -3.87 2.19
N ILE A 90 -11.86 -4.55 1.09
CA ILE A 90 -11.42 -3.93 -0.15
C ILE A 90 -12.29 -4.49 -1.28
N ILE A 91 -12.92 -3.60 -2.03
CA ILE A 91 -13.65 -3.96 -3.24
C ILE A 91 -12.64 -3.92 -4.40
N GLN A 92 -12.24 -5.10 -4.84
CA GLN A 92 -11.37 -5.29 -6.01
C GLN A 92 -12.21 -5.36 -7.30
N PRO A 93 -11.63 -5.02 -8.46
CA PRO A 93 -12.34 -5.16 -9.73
C PRO A 93 -12.59 -6.64 -10.06
N GLY A 94 -13.59 -6.89 -10.91
CA GLY A 94 -13.87 -8.25 -11.38
C GLY A 94 -12.73 -8.80 -12.24
N ILE A 95 -12.48 -10.10 -12.12
CA ILE A 95 -11.58 -10.82 -13.04
C ILE A 95 -12.12 -10.69 -14.47
N ASN A 96 -11.20 -10.53 -15.44
CA ASN A 96 -11.45 -10.24 -16.86
C ASN A 96 -12.06 -8.86 -17.16
N SER A 97 -12.32 -8.03 -16.16
CA SER A 97 -12.80 -6.67 -16.39
C SER A 97 -11.72 -5.79 -17.04
N ARG A 98 -12.16 -4.88 -17.92
CA ARG A 98 -11.29 -3.86 -18.51
C ARG A 98 -11.31 -2.62 -17.64
N ILE A 99 -10.13 -2.12 -17.27
CA ILE A 99 -9.93 -0.92 -16.47
C ILE A 99 -9.25 0.16 -17.32
N LYS A 100 -9.51 1.43 -17.00
CA LYS A 100 -8.92 2.59 -17.69
C LYS A 100 -8.08 3.38 -16.69
N ALA A 101 -6.90 3.83 -17.11
CA ALA A 101 -6.07 4.73 -16.30
C ALA A 101 -6.90 5.93 -15.82
N GLY A 102 -6.80 6.26 -14.52
CA GLY A 102 -7.55 7.36 -13.90
C GLY A 102 -9.02 7.07 -13.58
N ALA A 103 -9.58 5.91 -13.97
CA ALA A 103 -10.93 5.50 -13.60
C ALA A 103 -10.94 4.82 -12.22
N MET A 104 -11.96 5.10 -11.40
CA MET A 104 -12.16 4.42 -10.12
C MET A 104 -12.27 2.91 -10.34
N THR A 105 -11.47 2.14 -9.61
CA THR A 105 -11.30 0.70 -9.83
C THR A 105 -11.28 -0.09 -8.53
N ILE A 106 -10.79 0.51 -7.44
CA ILE A 106 -10.66 -0.13 -6.13
C ILE A 106 -11.31 0.78 -5.08
N TRP A 107 -12.04 0.19 -4.13
CA TRP A 107 -12.55 0.90 -2.96
C TRP A 107 -11.98 0.27 -1.69
N VAL A 108 -11.31 1.06 -0.87
CA VAL A 108 -10.80 0.66 0.43
C VAL A 108 -11.78 1.14 1.49
N ILE A 109 -12.34 0.22 2.25
CA ILE A 109 -13.31 0.53 3.30
C ILE A 109 -12.63 0.26 4.64
N ASP A 110 -12.49 1.31 5.44
CA ASP A 110 -12.02 1.18 6.81
C ASP A 110 -13.18 1.41 7.79
N ILE A 111 -12.87 1.59 9.07
CA ILE A 111 -13.88 1.87 10.11
C ILE A 111 -14.46 3.29 10.06
N PHE A 112 -13.83 4.20 9.32
CA PHE A 112 -14.18 5.61 9.26
C PHE A 112 -14.87 5.98 7.95
N GLY A 113 -14.72 5.19 6.90
CA GLY A 113 -15.36 5.49 5.62
C GLY A 113 -14.84 4.66 4.46
N THR A 114 -14.96 5.23 3.26
CA THR A 114 -14.56 4.61 2.00
C THR A 114 -13.64 5.53 1.22
N LEU A 115 -12.48 5.00 0.82
CA LEU A 115 -11.52 5.64 -0.04
C LEU A 115 -11.59 5.01 -1.44
N SER A 116 -11.80 5.83 -2.47
CA SER A 116 -11.86 5.36 -3.87
C SER A 116 -10.51 5.57 -4.55
N LEU A 117 -9.93 4.51 -5.10
CA LEU A 117 -8.64 4.53 -5.79
C LEU A 117 -8.83 4.29 -7.30
N ARG A 118 -8.00 4.96 -8.09
CA ARG A 118 -8.09 4.98 -9.56
C ARG A 118 -6.99 4.13 -10.18
N SER A 119 -7.31 3.43 -11.27
CA SER A 119 -6.35 2.54 -11.92
C SER A 119 -5.09 3.30 -12.37
N PRO A 120 -3.89 2.76 -12.14
CA PRO A 120 -2.65 3.37 -12.60
C PRO A 120 -2.48 3.28 -14.11
N VAL A 121 -3.11 2.27 -14.75
CA VAL A 121 -2.91 1.94 -16.17
C VAL A 121 -4.24 1.53 -16.83
N THR A 122 -4.27 1.53 -18.15
CA THR A 122 -5.35 0.90 -18.93
C THR A 122 -4.98 -0.55 -19.22
N GLY A 123 -5.93 -1.47 -19.08
CA GLY A 123 -5.68 -2.89 -19.33
C GLY A 123 -6.80 -3.82 -18.89
N GLN A 124 -6.51 -5.12 -18.88
CA GLN A 124 -7.43 -6.16 -18.43
C GLN A 124 -6.95 -6.77 -17.10
N VAL A 125 -7.85 -6.87 -16.11
CA VAL A 125 -7.58 -7.54 -14.83
C VAL A 125 -7.58 -9.05 -15.06
N VAL A 126 -6.46 -9.72 -14.81
CA VAL A 126 -6.33 -11.19 -14.98
C VAL A 126 -6.64 -11.93 -13.70
N THR A 127 -6.24 -11.36 -12.56
CA THR A 127 -6.56 -11.91 -11.25
C THR A 127 -6.52 -10.82 -10.20
N THR A 128 -7.20 -11.04 -9.09
CA THR A 128 -7.10 -10.26 -7.86
C THR A 128 -6.40 -11.08 -6.79
N ASN A 129 -5.91 -10.43 -5.72
CA ASN A 129 -5.27 -11.14 -4.62
C ASN A 129 -6.33 -11.79 -3.71
N PRO A 130 -6.45 -13.13 -3.67
CA PRO A 130 -7.46 -13.80 -2.88
C PRO A 130 -7.23 -13.64 -1.36
N ALA A 131 -5.98 -13.43 -0.94
CA ALA A 131 -5.65 -13.28 0.48
C ALA A 131 -6.24 -12.00 1.09
N ILE A 132 -6.57 -11.01 0.26
CA ILE A 132 -7.20 -9.75 0.69
C ILE A 132 -8.62 -9.96 1.21
N GLY A 133 -9.36 -10.94 0.66
CA GLY A 133 -10.72 -11.25 1.12
C GLY A 133 -10.74 -11.78 2.56
N GLU A 134 -9.71 -12.54 2.94
CA GLU A 134 -9.56 -13.09 4.29
C GLU A 134 -8.83 -12.14 5.24
N ARG A 135 -7.85 -11.40 4.73
CA ARG A 135 -7.02 -10.47 5.52
C ARG A 135 -6.79 -9.15 4.78
N PRO A 136 -7.74 -8.21 4.87
CA PRO A 136 -7.63 -6.89 4.24
C PRO A 136 -6.44 -6.07 4.75
N SER A 137 -5.97 -6.31 5.99
CA SER A 137 -4.83 -5.58 6.58
C SER A 137 -3.52 -5.75 5.82
N LEU A 138 -3.41 -6.75 4.93
CA LEU A 138 -2.18 -7.00 4.16
C LEU A 138 -1.76 -5.81 3.30
N ILE A 139 -2.70 -5.00 2.78
CA ILE A 139 -2.37 -3.79 1.99
C ILE A 139 -1.58 -2.78 2.80
N ARG A 140 -1.82 -2.75 4.12
CA ARG A 140 -1.16 -1.86 5.08
C ARG A 140 0.11 -2.48 5.63
N ASP A 141 0.03 -3.75 6.02
CA ASP A 141 1.13 -4.45 6.69
C ASP A 141 2.28 -4.77 5.72
N TYR A 142 1.96 -5.05 4.45
CA TYR A 142 2.91 -5.47 3.41
C TYR A 142 2.61 -4.85 2.03
N PRO A 143 2.60 -3.51 1.88
CA PRO A 143 2.11 -2.82 0.68
C PRO A 143 2.82 -3.23 -0.61
N TYR A 144 4.11 -3.54 -0.56
CA TYR A 144 4.91 -3.96 -1.73
C TYR A 144 5.10 -5.48 -1.85
N GLY A 145 4.49 -6.26 -0.95
CA GLY A 145 4.63 -7.71 -0.90
C GLY A 145 3.28 -8.40 -0.97
N LEU A 146 2.84 -8.97 0.17
CA LEU A 146 1.59 -9.72 0.26
C LEU A 146 0.32 -8.85 0.06
N GLY A 147 0.46 -7.52 0.13
CA GLY A 147 -0.61 -6.54 -0.03
C GLY A 147 -0.93 -6.12 -1.48
N TRP A 148 -0.41 -6.81 -2.49
CA TRP A 148 -0.82 -6.56 -3.89
C TRP A 148 -2.34 -6.73 -4.05
N LEU A 149 -2.95 -5.96 -4.94
CA LEU A 149 -4.39 -5.88 -5.14
C LEU A 149 -4.86 -6.62 -6.39
N MET A 150 -4.18 -6.42 -7.51
CA MET A 150 -4.58 -6.99 -8.81
C MET A 150 -3.39 -7.22 -9.72
N GLU A 151 -3.55 -8.13 -10.68
CA GLU A 151 -2.63 -8.38 -11.79
C GLU A 151 -3.32 -7.99 -13.10
N ILE A 152 -2.62 -7.23 -13.94
CA ILE A 152 -3.16 -6.54 -15.11
C ILE A 152 -2.34 -6.92 -16.35
N VAL A 153 -3.01 -7.22 -17.45
CA VAL A 153 -2.39 -7.18 -18.79
C VAL A 153 -2.50 -5.74 -19.29
N PRO A 154 -1.39 -4.99 -19.37
CA PRO A 154 -1.44 -3.59 -19.77
C PRO A 154 -1.77 -3.43 -21.26
N GLU A 155 -2.49 -2.36 -21.59
CA GLU A 155 -2.70 -1.90 -22.96
C GLU A 155 -1.85 -0.65 -23.24
N GLY A 156 -1.28 -0.56 -24.44
CA GLY A 156 -0.51 0.61 -24.88
C GLY A 156 0.78 0.86 -24.08
N ASN A 157 1.21 2.12 -24.05
CA ASN A 157 2.38 2.54 -23.28
C ASN A 157 2.02 2.75 -21.81
N TRP A 158 1.98 1.67 -21.03
CA TRP A 158 1.57 1.72 -19.62
C TRP A 158 2.51 2.51 -18.71
N ARG A 159 3.74 2.81 -19.13
CA ARG A 159 4.68 3.62 -18.35
C ARG A 159 4.37 5.11 -18.40
N GLU A 160 3.48 5.52 -19.31
CA GLU A 160 3.11 6.92 -19.47
C GLU A 160 2.51 7.46 -18.16
N ASN A 161 3.03 8.60 -17.69
CA ASN A 161 2.58 9.30 -16.47
C ASN A 161 2.83 8.57 -15.14
N LEU A 162 3.71 7.55 -15.10
CA LEU A 162 4.16 6.93 -13.87
C LEU A 162 5.51 7.48 -13.40
N LEU A 163 5.71 7.51 -12.08
CA LEU A 163 6.94 7.96 -11.43
C LEU A 163 7.84 6.79 -11.09
N GLU A 164 9.15 6.98 -11.20
CA GLU A 164 10.14 5.98 -10.86
C GLU A 164 11.07 6.50 -9.76
N SER A 165 11.60 5.58 -8.95
CA SER A 165 12.77 5.81 -8.09
C SER A 165 12.66 7.12 -7.26
N ALA A 166 13.61 8.04 -7.44
CA ALA A 166 13.68 9.30 -6.70
C ALA A 166 12.45 10.20 -6.90
N ALA A 167 11.82 10.17 -8.08
CA ALA A 167 10.61 10.96 -8.33
C ALA A 167 9.41 10.43 -7.52
N ALA A 168 9.28 9.10 -7.42
CA ALA A 168 8.27 8.47 -6.59
C ALA A 168 8.50 8.80 -5.09
N GLU A 169 9.74 8.70 -4.60
CA GLU A 169 10.08 9.05 -3.22
C GLU A 169 9.78 10.52 -2.88
N ALA A 170 10.18 11.45 -3.76
CA ALA A 170 9.91 12.87 -3.58
C ALA A 170 8.40 13.16 -3.55
N PHE A 171 7.64 12.52 -4.43
CA PHE A 171 6.19 12.64 -4.47
C PHE A 171 5.53 12.15 -3.18
N LEU A 172 5.92 10.97 -2.67
CA LEU A 172 5.40 10.44 -1.41
C LEU A 172 5.75 11.35 -0.22
N HIS A 173 6.97 11.88 -0.18
CA HIS A 173 7.38 12.83 0.86
C HIS A 173 6.55 14.11 0.82
N GLN A 174 6.27 14.64 -0.38
CA GLN A 174 5.43 15.81 -0.56
C GLN A 174 3.99 15.56 -0.09
N CYS A 175 3.40 14.42 -0.45
CA CYS A 175 2.04 14.06 -0.02
C CYS A 175 1.92 13.94 1.51
N LYS A 176 2.95 13.39 2.18
CA LYS A 176 3.04 13.38 3.65
C LYS A 176 3.04 14.79 4.24
N GLY A 177 3.77 15.72 3.64
CA GLY A 177 3.78 17.13 4.05
C GLY A 177 2.40 17.77 3.93
N VAL A 178 1.75 17.62 2.77
CA VAL A 178 0.40 18.18 2.52
C VAL A 178 -0.64 17.64 3.50
N LEU A 179 -0.67 16.32 3.71
CA LEU A 179 -1.60 15.71 4.68
C LEU A 179 -1.34 16.23 6.10
N LYS A 180 -0.07 16.33 6.49
CA LYS A 180 0.32 16.85 7.80
C LYS A 180 -0.17 18.29 7.99
N ASP A 181 0.05 19.16 7.00
CA ASP A 181 -0.35 20.57 7.07
C ASP A 181 -1.88 20.70 7.15
N LYS A 182 -2.61 19.89 6.38
CA LYS A 182 -4.08 19.80 6.45
C LYS A 182 -4.57 19.35 7.83
N ILE A 183 -3.97 18.32 8.42
CA ILE A 183 -4.34 17.84 9.76
C ILE A 183 -4.10 18.93 10.80
N LEU A 184 -2.95 19.61 10.73
CA LEU A 184 -2.59 20.66 11.69
C LEU A 184 -3.53 21.86 11.61
N SER A 185 -3.99 22.23 10.41
CA SER A 185 -4.93 23.35 10.23
C SER A 185 -6.36 23.04 10.65
N HIS A 186 -6.72 21.76 10.80
CA HIS A 186 -8.06 21.32 11.22
C HIS A 186 -8.09 20.80 12.66
N SER A 187 -6.96 20.76 13.37
CA SER A 187 -6.90 20.26 14.73
C SER A 187 -7.50 21.27 15.73
N PRO A 188 -8.51 20.88 16.53
CA PRO A 188 -9.13 21.77 17.53
C PRO A 188 -8.18 22.14 18.69
N GLN A 189 -6.98 21.56 18.75
CA GLN A 189 -6.02 21.77 19.85
C GLN A 189 -5.18 23.05 19.70
N GLN A 190 -5.38 23.87 18.67
CA GLN A 190 -4.59 25.09 18.48
C GLN A 190 -4.89 26.19 19.53
N GLU A 191 -6.02 26.16 20.23
CA GLU A 191 -6.41 27.25 21.13
C GLU A 191 -6.26 26.99 22.64
N ALA A 192 -6.06 25.74 23.10
CA ALA A 192 -5.96 25.47 24.54
C ALA A 192 -5.21 24.17 24.89
N ARG A 193 -3.87 24.22 25.00
CA ARG A 193 -3.14 23.22 25.80
C ARG A 193 -1.98 23.86 26.58
N PRO A 194 -1.85 23.61 27.90
CA PRO A 194 -0.61 23.89 28.61
C PRO A 194 0.49 23.02 28.01
N ARG A 195 1.65 23.61 27.71
CA ARG A 195 2.82 22.90 27.16
C ARG A 195 3.26 21.83 28.16
N LEU A 196 2.93 20.57 27.89
CA LEU A 196 3.58 19.43 28.54
C LEU A 196 5.07 19.45 28.15
N THR A 197 5.95 19.13 29.11
CA THR A 197 7.40 19.22 28.98
C THR A 197 8.01 18.24 27.98
N ASP A 198 7.23 17.29 27.45
CA ASP A 198 7.64 16.29 26.47
C ASP A 198 7.37 16.70 25.01
N GLY A 199 6.84 17.90 24.77
CA GLY A 199 6.67 18.43 23.42
C GLY A 199 5.50 17.82 22.62
N GLY A 200 4.65 16.99 23.24
CA GLY A 200 3.31 16.63 22.75
C GLY A 200 3.22 16.30 21.26
N ASN A 201 3.91 15.24 20.80
CA ASN A 201 3.64 14.70 19.47
C ASN A 201 2.30 13.95 19.48
N LEU A 202 1.28 14.52 18.83
CA LEU A 202 0.07 13.76 18.51
C LEU A 202 0.44 12.65 17.53
N SER A 203 0.24 11.39 17.90
CA SER A 203 0.39 10.30 16.96
C SER A 203 -0.73 10.35 15.92
N LEU A 204 -0.51 9.78 14.73
CA LEU A 204 -1.58 9.60 13.75
C LEU A 204 -2.77 8.84 14.37
N VAL A 205 -2.51 7.92 15.29
CA VAL A 205 -3.55 7.19 16.03
C VAL A 205 -4.39 8.16 16.87
N ASP A 206 -3.77 9.10 17.60
CA ASP A 206 -4.50 10.09 18.39
C ASP A 206 -5.35 11.02 17.52
N ILE A 207 -4.81 11.44 16.37
CA ILE A 207 -5.52 12.27 15.39
C ILE A 207 -6.73 11.51 14.83
N MET A 208 -6.53 10.26 14.41
CA MET A 208 -7.60 9.45 13.84
C MET A 208 -8.67 9.07 14.86
N GLN A 209 -8.31 8.92 16.14
CA GLN A 209 -9.27 8.69 17.21
C GLN A 209 -10.04 9.95 17.59
N THR A 210 -9.43 11.13 17.48
CA THR A 210 -10.08 12.41 17.84
C THR A 210 -10.93 13.00 16.73
N MET A 211 -10.57 12.77 15.46
CA MET A 211 -11.26 13.35 14.29
C MET A 211 -11.34 12.35 13.10
N PRO A 212 -12.01 11.21 13.27
CA PRO A 212 -11.97 10.12 12.27
C PRO A 212 -12.55 10.49 10.90
N GLU A 213 -13.74 11.10 10.87
CA GLU A 213 -14.42 11.46 9.63
C GLU A 213 -13.67 12.59 8.90
N THR A 214 -13.23 13.60 9.65
CA THR A 214 -12.41 14.69 9.13
C THR A 214 -11.09 14.17 8.58
N TYR A 215 -10.43 13.23 9.25
CA TYR A 215 -9.17 12.67 8.78
C TYR A 215 -9.29 12.02 7.40
N LEU A 216 -10.31 11.18 7.18
CA LEU A 216 -10.51 10.55 5.86
C LEU A 216 -10.86 11.56 4.78
N GLN A 217 -11.63 12.60 5.11
CA GLN A 217 -11.90 13.68 4.19
C GLN A 217 -10.59 14.38 3.78
N LEU A 218 -9.75 14.75 4.75
CA LEU A 218 -8.47 15.40 4.49
C LEU A 218 -7.51 14.50 3.70
N LEU A 219 -7.53 13.19 3.96
CA LEU A 219 -6.78 12.22 3.16
C LEU A 219 -7.28 12.23 1.72
N GLY A 220 -8.60 12.12 1.50
CA GLY A 220 -9.20 12.16 0.16
C GLY A 220 -8.87 13.44 -0.61
N GLU A 221 -8.94 14.60 0.05
CA GLU A 221 -8.51 15.88 -0.53
C GLU A 221 -7.02 15.89 -0.89
N THR A 222 -6.17 15.33 -0.02
CA THR A 222 -4.73 15.22 -0.29
C THR A 222 -4.46 14.39 -1.55
N LEU A 223 -5.17 13.28 -1.73
CA LEU A 223 -5.03 12.45 -2.94
C LEU A 223 -5.53 13.16 -4.20
N GLU A 224 -6.55 14.02 -4.09
CA GLU A 224 -7.02 14.79 -5.25
C GLU A 224 -6.05 15.92 -5.60
N GLU A 225 -5.51 16.61 -4.60
CA GLU A 225 -4.51 17.67 -4.78
C GLU A 225 -3.18 17.14 -5.31
N SER A 226 -2.78 15.92 -4.92
CA SER A 226 -1.49 15.33 -5.31
C SER A 226 -1.35 15.20 -6.84
N LYS A 227 -2.46 15.06 -7.57
CA LYS A 227 -2.51 15.03 -9.04
C LYS A 227 -1.94 16.29 -9.68
N SER A 228 -2.10 17.44 -9.01
CA SER A 228 -1.68 18.75 -9.50
C SER A 228 -0.22 19.09 -9.18
N LEU A 229 0.39 18.40 -8.21
CA LEU A 229 1.75 18.67 -7.73
C LEU A 229 2.83 18.44 -8.79
N MET A 230 2.51 17.66 -9.83
CA MET A 230 3.40 17.34 -10.95
C MET A 230 3.47 18.40 -12.06
N LYS A 231 2.67 19.48 -12.05
CA LYS A 231 2.84 20.57 -13.04
C LYS A 231 4.14 21.38 -12.86
N LYS A 232 4.90 21.11 -11.79
CA LYS A 232 6.13 21.83 -11.44
C LYS A 232 7.42 21.10 -11.87
N TYR A 233 7.32 19.94 -12.51
CA TYR A 233 8.45 19.17 -13.07
C TYR A 233 8.15 18.82 -14.53
#